data_AF-A0A963ECU5-F1
#
_entry.id   AF-A0A963ECU5-F1
#
_cell.length_a   1.000
_cell.length_b   1.000
_cell.length_c   1.000
_cell.angle_alpha   90.00
_cell.angle_beta   90.00
_cell.angle_gamma   90.00
#
_symmetry.space_group_name_H-M   'P 1'
#
loop_
_entity.id
_entity.type
_entity.pdbx_description
1 polymer ?
#
loop_
_entity_poly.entity_id
_entity_poly.type
_entity_poly.pdbx_seq_one_letter_code
_entity_poly.pdbx_strand_id
1 'polypeptide(L)' 'RAHAVLTRLRRGGYLVSVRSPLDRPVGADVLCRKFPTGGGRQAAAGINHLTDDQLGRFRREFEASF' A
#
# COMPACT_ATOMS: atom_id res chain seq x y z
N ARG A 1 -6.64 -8.02 11.01
CA ARG A 1 -6.92 -7.78 9.57
C ARG A 1 -6.25 -6.50 9.11
N ALA A 2 -5.49 -6.55 8.01
CA ALA A 2 -4.89 -5.37 7.37
C ALA A 2 -5.89 -4.68 6.44
N HIS A 3 -5.69 -3.39 6.18
CA HIS A 3 -6.55 -2.61 5.28
C HIS A 3 -5.71 -1.74 4.33
N ALA A 4 -6.16 -1.64 3.08
CA ALA A 4 -5.64 -0.69 2.11
C ALA A 4 -6.80 0.17 1.58
N VAL A 5 -6.61 1.49 1.56
CA VAL A 5 -7.53 2.46 0.96
C VAL A 5 -6.86 3.07 -0.26
N LEU A 6 -7.56 3.03 -1.39
CA LEU A 6 -7.09 3.56 -2.66
C LEU A 6 -7.96 4.75 -3.06
N THR A 7 -7.34 5.91 -3.22
CA THR A 7 -7.99 7.13 -3.68
C THR A 7 -7.55 7.42 -5.11
N ARG A 8 -8.49 7.43 -6.06
CA ARG A 8 -8.19 7.75 -7.47
C ARG A 8 -7.67 9.19 -7.57
N LEU A 9 -6.53 9.37 -8.26
CA LEU A 9 -5.95 10.69 -8.49
C LEU A 9 -6.44 11.27 -9.82
N ARG A 10 -6.59 12.61 -9.89
CA ARG A 10 -7.02 13.32 -11.10
C ARG A 10 -6.07 13.15 -12.29
N ARG A 11 -4.79 12.88 -12.01
CA ARG A 11 -3.73 12.65 -13.00
C ARG A 11 -3.57 11.17 -13.41
N GLY A 12 -4.52 10.31 -13.04
CA GLY A 12 -4.42 8.87 -13.20
C GLY A 12 -3.71 8.17 -12.05
N GLY A 13 -3.94 6.86 -11.90
CA GLY A 13 -3.48 6.07 -10.77
C GLY A 13 -4.15 6.40 -9.43
N TYR A 14 -3.49 6.00 -8.34
CA TYR A 14 -4.03 6.03 -6.98
C TYR A 14 -3.03 6.56 -5.96
N LEU A 15 -3.54 7.26 -4.95
CA LEU A 15 -2.90 7.39 -3.64
C LEU A 15 -3.32 6.19 -2.79
N VAL A 16 -2.37 5.52 -2.16
CA VAL A 16 -2.64 4.32 -1.36
C VAL A 16 -2.26 4.56 0.09
N SER A 17 -3.16 4.23 1.01
CA SER A 17 -2.89 4.18 2.45
C SER A 17 -3.05 2.76 2.97
N VAL A 18 -2.02 2.23 3.63
CA VAL A 18 -2.02 0.87 4.20
C VAL A 18 -1.99 0.95 5.73
N ARG A 19 -2.75 0.05 6.37
CA ARG A 19 -2.75 -0.19 7.81
C ARG A 19 -2.54 -1.68 8.06
N SER A 20 -1.51 -2.00 8.84
CA SER A 20 -1.25 -3.37 9.31
C SER A 20 -2.33 -3.82 10.30
N PRO A 21 -2.46 -5.13 10.58
CA PRO A 21 -3.34 -5.64 11.63
C PRO A 21 -3.01 -5.04 13.01
N LEU A 22 -4.04 -4.84 13.85
CA LEU A 22 -3.87 -4.27 15.20
C LEU A 22 -3.10 -5.20 16.16
N ASP A 23 -3.32 -6.50 16.02
CA ASP A 23 -2.66 -7.58 16.77
C ASP A 23 -1.21 -7.84 16.30
N ARG A 24 -0.88 -7.43 15.07
CA ARG A 24 0.46 -7.55 14.49
C ARG A 24 0.79 -6.31 13.63
N PRO A 25 1.20 -5.19 14.24
CA PRO A 25 1.35 -3.90 13.57
C PRO A 25 2.66 -3.77 12.77
N VAL A 26 2.96 -4.74 11.91
CA VAL A 26 4.16 -4.79 11.07
C VAL A 26 3.82 -5.10 9.61
N GLY A 27 4.69 -4.72 8.67
CA GLY A 27 4.60 -5.10 7.26
C GLY A 27 4.08 -4.03 6.30
N ALA A 28 3.49 -2.93 6.79
CA ALA A 28 2.98 -1.87 5.91
C ALA A 28 4.11 -1.15 5.17
N ASP A 29 5.21 -0.82 5.86
CA ASP A 29 6.39 -0.20 5.25
C ASP A 29 7.08 -1.12 4.24
N VAL A 30 7.21 -2.40 4.57
CA VAL A 30 7.80 -3.42 3.70
C VAL A 30 6.99 -3.54 2.40
N LEU A 31 5.67 -3.60 2.49
CA LEU A 31 4.80 -3.61 1.31
C LEU A 31 4.95 -2.32 0.49
N CYS A 32 4.79 -1.15 1.11
CA CYS A 32 4.78 0.10 0.37
C CYS A 32 6.12 0.40 -0.30
N ARG A 33 7.26 0.07 0.33
CA ARG A 33 8.61 0.26 -0.25
C ARG A 33 8.88 -0.55 -1.53
N LYS A 34 8.04 -1.53 -1.86
CA LYS A 34 8.11 -2.26 -3.15
C LYS A 34 7.68 -1.41 -4.35
N PHE A 35 7.14 -0.21 -4.10
CA PHE A 35 6.63 0.72 -5.10
C PHE A 35 7.43 2.04 -5.07
N PRO A 36 7.62 2.72 -6.22
CA PRO A 36 8.58 3.83 -6.34
C PRO A 36 8.36 4.98 -5.36
N THR A 37 7.11 5.35 -5.09
CA THR A 37 6.76 6.45 -4.18
C THR A 37 6.23 5.96 -2.84
N GLY A 38 6.56 4.73 -2.46
CA GLY A 38 6.02 4.09 -1.28
C GLY A 38 6.97 4.12 -0.09
N GLY A 39 6.42 4.34 1.10
CA GLY A 39 7.19 4.42 2.34
C GLY A 39 6.30 4.62 3.56
N GLY A 40 6.91 4.63 4.74
CA GLY A 40 6.20 4.80 6.00
C GLY A 40 6.79 3.98 7.14
N ARG A 41 5.94 3.67 8.13
CA ARG A 41 6.27 2.92 9.34
C ARG A 41 5.65 1.52 9.30
N GLN A 42 6.14 0.63 10.14
CA GLN A 42 5.72 -0.78 10.20
C GLN A 42 4.20 -0.99 10.30
N ALA A 43 3.50 -0.15 11.08
CA ALA A 43 2.06 -0.24 11.29
C ALA A 43 1.22 0.52 10.24
N ALA A 44 1.81 1.52 9.59
CA ALA A 44 1.11 2.46 8.73
C ALA A 44 2.06 3.05 7.68
N ALA A 45 1.72 2.86 6.41
CA ALA A 45 2.51 3.30 5.28
C ALA A 45 1.60 3.72 4.12
N GLY A 46 2.18 4.25 3.06
CA GLY A 46 1.43 4.65 1.88
C GLY A 46 2.28 4.74 0.62
N ILE A 47 1.60 4.93 -0.51
CA ILE A 47 2.19 5.11 -1.84
C ILE A 47 1.58 6.38 -2.42
N ASN A 48 2.39 7.40 -2.67
CA ASN A 48 1.91 8.70 -3.19
C ASN A 48 1.34 8.62 -4.61
N HIS A 49 1.84 7.70 -5.43
CA HIS A 49 1.35 7.44 -6.77
C HIS A 49 1.58 5.97 -7.16
N LEU A 50 0.50 5.21 -7.18
CA LEU A 50 0.43 3.88 -7.78
C LEU A 50 -0.18 4.04 -9.18
N THR A 51 0.55 3.71 -10.24
CA THR A 51 0.01 3.79 -11.60
C THR A 51 -1.09 2.75 -11.82
N ASP A 52 -1.99 2.99 -12.78
CA ASP A 52 -3.13 2.11 -13.03
C ASP A 52 -2.70 0.67 -13.39
N ASP A 53 -1.59 0.51 -14.12
CA ASP A 53 -1.00 -0.79 -14.48
C ASP A 53 -0.41 -1.55 -13.28
N GLN A 54 -0.06 -0.84 -12.20
CA GLN A 54 0.49 -1.46 -11.00
C GLN A 54 -0.57 -1.95 -10.01
N LEU A 55 -1.86 -1.64 -10.23
CA LEU A 55 -2.93 -2.04 -9.31
C LEU A 55 -3.01 -3.56 -9.11
N GLY A 56 -2.83 -4.34 -10.18
CA GLY A 56 -2.80 -5.80 -10.11
C GLY A 56 -1.60 -6.32 -9.30
N ARG A 57 -0.43 -5.72 -9.47
CA ARG A 57 0.77 -6.05 -8.66
C ARG A 57 0.54 -5.70 -7.20
N PHE A 58 -0.01 -4.51 -6.91
CA PHE A 58 -0.32 -4.09 -5.55
C PHE A 58 -1.23 -5.07 -4.82
N ARG A 59 -2.32 -5.51 -5.45
CA ARG A 59 -3.24 -6.48 -4.84
C ARG A 59 -2.53 -7.78 -4.45
N ARG A 60 -1.73 -8.36 -5.36
CA ARG A 60 -0.98 -9.60 -5.08
C ARG A 60 0.03 -9.43 -3.94
N GLU A 61 0.77 -8.32 -3.94
CA GLU A 61 1.75 -8.04 -2.89
C GLU A 61 1.09 -7.78 -1.53
N PHE A 62 -0.10 -7.13 -1.52
CA PHE A 62 -0.86 -6.90 -0.31
C PHE A 62 -1.36 -8.23 0.29
N GLU A 63 -1.96 -9.11 -0.52
CA GLU A 63 -2.41 -10.45 -0.13
C GLU A 63 -1.25 -11.34 0.35
N ALA A 64 -0.07 -11.21 -0.24
CA ALA A 64 1.12 -11.95 0.20
C ALA A 64 1.73 -11.42 1.51
N SER A 65 1.42 -10.17 1.88
CA SER A 65 2.01 -9.50 3.05
C SER A 65 1.17 -9.66 4.33
N PHE A 66 -0.13 -9.96 4.22
CA PHE A 66 -1.10 -9.95 5.34
C PHE A 66 -2.18 -11.02 5.20
#